data_AF-A0A9W2ZWC6-F1
#
_entry.id   AF-A0A9W2ZWC6-F1
#
_cell.length_a   1.000
_cell.length_b   1.000
_cell.length_c   1.000
_cell.angle_alpha   90.00
_cell.angle_beta   90.00
_cell.angle_gamma   90.00
#
_symmetry.space_group_name_H-M   'P 1'
#
loop_
_entity.id
_entity.type
_entity.pdbx_description
1 polymer ?
#
loop_
_entity_poly.entity_id
_entity_poly.type
_entity_poly.pdbx_seq_one_letter_code
_entity_poly.pdbx_strand_id
1 'polypeptide(L)'
;MPYVIISTQVRLDIGPTVVGDEWSDPELMEYLDAALIKQLGNNYAQWRTNDAPRVVLEKLELRGYKLAAMAGVGQTCIWTLHKEPSLKEKALSSSSSDAFESPKIEYKGDL
;
A
#
# COMPACT_ATOMS: atom_id res chain seq x y z
N MET A 1 -8.28 0.69 1.92
CA MET A 1 -6.80 0.66 2.11
C MET A 1 -6.27 2.08 2.31
N PRO A 2 -6.03 2.55 3.56
CA PRO A 2 -5.70 3.95 3.85
C PRO A 2 -4.27 4.35 3.46
N TYR A 3 -3.33 3.42 3.43
CA TYR A 3 -1.96 3.66 3.01
C TYR A 3 -1.64 2.89 1.73
N VAL A 4 -0.85 3.51 0.87
CA VAL A 4 -0.29 2.89 -0.35
C VAL A 4 1.20 3.20 -0.39
N ILE A 5 2.00 2.19 -0.74
CA ILE A 5 3.43 2.34 -0.97
C ILE A 5 3.68 2.00 -2.43
N ILE A 6 4.17 2.98 -3.18
CA ILE A 6 4.59 2.76 -4.57
C ILE A 6 6.11 2.89 -4.67
N SER A 7 6.70 2.20 -5.64
CA SER A 7 8.14 2.31 -5.88
C SER A 7 8.49 2.13 -7.35
N THR A 8 9.61 2.73 -7.75
CA THR A 8 10.22 2.47 -9.04
C THR A 8 11.73 2.43 -8.89
N GLN A 9 12.40 1.67 -9.76
CA GLN A 9 13.84 1.77 -9.91
C GLN A 9 14.17 2.92 -10.85
N VAL A 10 15.34 3.53 -10.72
CA VAL A 10 15.76 4.57 -11.67
C VAL A 10 15.82 4.01 -13.10
N ARG A 11 15.48 4.79 -14.12
CA ARG A 11 15.15 6.23 -14.10
C ARG A 11 13.66 6.50 -13.82
N LEU A 12 13.35 7.63 -13.19
CA LEU A 12 12.00 7.97 -12.68
C LEU A 12 11.03 8.52 -13.75
N ASP A 13 11.55 8.84 -14.93
CA ASP A 13 10.81 9.41 -16.06
C ASP A 13 10.08 8.35 -16.89
N ILE A 14 10.35 7.08 -16.65
CA ILE A 14 9.70 5.95 -17.31
C ILE A 14 9.25 4.92 -16.27
N GLY A 15 8.21 4.15 -16.61
CA GLY A 15 7.87 2.97 -15.85
C GLY A 15 8.91 1.85 -15.99
N PRO A 16 8.69 0.75 -15.28
CA PRO A 16 7.47 0.44 -14.53
C PRO A 16 7.40 1.09 -13.14
N THR A 17 6.19 1.12 -12.57
CA THR A 17 5.99 1.42 -11.15
C THR A 17 5.33 0.24 -10.45
N VAL A 18 5.90 -0.22 -9.34
CA VAL A 18 5.25 -1.16 -8.41
C VAL A 18 4.28 -0.38 -7.56
N VAL A 19 3.01 -0.80 -7.51
CA VAL A 19 1.91 -0.03 -6.91
C VAL A 19 1.20 -0.74 -5.77
N GLY A 20 1.57 -2.00 -5.48
CA GLY A 20 0.99 -2.77 -4.40
C GLY A 20 1.60 -4.16 -4.25
N ASP A 21 1.29 -4.80 -3.13
CA ASP A 21 1.56 -6.20 -2.82
C ASP A 21 0.37 -7.11 -3.15
N GLU A 22 0.49 -8.41 -2.92
CA GLU A 22 -0.55 -9.40 -3.25
C GLU A 22 -1.90 -9.20 -2.54
N TRP A 23 -1.96 -8.42 -1.45
CA TRP A 23 -3.18 -8.12 -0.71
C TRP A 23 -3.74 -6.73 -0.97
N SER A 24 -3.12 -5.98 -1.88
CA SER A 24 -3.58 -4.66 -2.27
C SER A 24 -4.97 -4.72 -2.91
N ASP A 25 -5.76 -3.67 -2.67
CA ASP A 25 -7.16 -3.55 -3.13
C ASP A 25 -7.27 -3.74 -4.66
N PRO A 26 -7.90 -4.82 -5.15
CA PRO A 26 -7.95 -5.11 -6.59
C PRO A 26 -8.63 -4.01 -7.41
N GLU A 27 -9.64 -3.31 -6.87
CA GLU A 27 -10.31 -2.21 -7.58
C GLU A 27 -9.35 -1.04 -7.81
N LEU A 28 -8.52 -0.75 -6.81
CA LEU A 28 -7.48 0.28 -6.94
C LEU A 28 -6.41 -0.16 -7.95
N MET A 29 -6.00 -1.42 -7.92
CA MET A 29 -4.97 -1.93 -8.84
C MET A 29 -5.46 -1.94 -10.30
N GLU A 30 -6.72 -2.28 -10.53
CA GLU A 30 -7.37 -2.18 -11.84
C GLU A 30 -7.43 -0.73 -12.32
N TYR A 31 -7.80 0.22 -11.45
CA TYR A 31 -7.81 1.65 -11.78
C TYR A 31 -6.41 2.20 -12.15
N LEU A 32 -5.35 1.63 -11.56
CA LEU A 32 -3.96 1.98 -11.87
C LEU A 32 -3.42 1.29 -13.14
N ASP A 33 -4.24 0.49 -13.84
CA ASP A 33 -3.84 -0.34 -14.97
C ASP A 33 -2.63 -1.22 -14.62
N ALA A 34 -2.72 -1.87 -13.45
CA ALA A 34 -1.66 -2.72 -12.92
C ALA A 34 -1.97 -4.21 -13.12
N ALA A 35 -0.91 -4.98 -13.34
CA ALA A 35 -0.98 -6.45 -13.38
C ALA A 35 -0.26 -7.06 -12.18
N LEU A 36 -0.81 -8.14 -11.62
CA LEU A 36 -0.17 -8.91 -10.56
C LEU A 36 0.91 -9.81 -11.16
N ILE A 37 2.16 -9.57 -10.76
CA ILE A 37 3.33 -10.27 -11.30
C ILE A 37 4.07 -10.97 -10.17
N LYS A 38 4.41 -12.24 -10.38
CA LYS A 38 5.32 -12.99 -9.53
C LYS A 38 6.62 -13.24 -10.30
N GLN A 39 7.69 -12.53 -9.93
CA GLN A 39 9.00 -12.76 -10.53
C GLN A 39 9.55 -14.13 -10.12
N LEU A 40 10.30 -14.76 -11.03
CA LEU A 40 10.94 -16.04 -10.75
C LEU A 40 11.89 -15.90 -9.54
N GLY A 41 11.74 -16.78 -8.56
CA GLY A 41 12.53 -16.77 -7.32
C GLY A 41 11.86 -16.03 -6.16
N ASN A 42 10.82 -15.22 -6.41
CA ASN A 42 10.06 -14.58 -5.33
C ASN A 42 8.98 -15.53 -4.79
N ASN A 43 8.79 -15.52 -3.47
CA ASN A 43 7.66 -16.17 -2.82
C ASN A 43 6.39 -15.31 -2.80
N TYR A 44 6.50 -14.00 -3.06
CA TYR A 44 5.41 -13.02 -3.11
C TYR A 44 5.10 -12.54 -4.54
N ALA A 45 3.90 -12.00 -4.74
CA ALA A 45 3.52 -11.28 -5.96
C ALA A 45 3.38 -9.77 -5.71
N GLN A 46 3.51 -8.96 -6.77
CA GLN A 46 3.40 -7.50 -6.71
C GLN A 46 2.60 -6.97 -7.89
N TRP A 47 1.80 -5.94 -7.64
CA TRP A 47 1.10 -5.20 -8.69
C TRP A 47 2.05 -4.21 -9.34
N ARG A 48 2.10 -4.23 -10.67
CA ARG A 48 3.00 -3.38 -11.46
C ARG A 48 2.25 -2.78 -12.64
N THR A 49 2.43 -1.48 -12.85
CA THR A 49 1.96 -0.75 -14.04
C THR A 49 3.15 -0.30 -14.89
N ASN A 50 2.93 -0.08 -16.19
CA ASN A 50 3.92 0.46 -17.11
C ASN A 50 4.06 1.99 -17.00
N ASP A 51 3.17 2.65 -16.25
CA ASP A 51 3.22 4.08 -16.02
C ASP A 51 4.45 4.50 -15.21
N ALA A 52 4.97 5.69 -15.53
CA ALA A 52 5.97 6.38 -14.72
C ALA A 52 5.38 6.79 -13.35
N PRO A 53 6.19 6.88 -12.28
CA PRO A 53 5.70 7.20 -10.94
C PRO A 53 4.90 8.50 -10.86
N ARG A 54 5.25 9.53 -11.67
CA ARG A 54 4.48 10.78 -11.74
C ARG A 54 3.01 10.55 -12.12
N VAL A 55 2.76 9.71 -13.13
CA VAL A 55 1.39 9.39 -13.61
C VAL A 55 0.63 8.61 -12.54
N VAL A 56 1.30 7.68 -11.85
CA VAL A 56 0.70 6.93 -10.74
C VAL A 56 0.32 7.85 -9.58
N LEU A 57 1.20 8.78 -9.20
CA LEU A 57 0.93 9.75 -8.13
C LEU A 57 -0.29 10.63 -8.47
N GLU A 58 -0.43 11.08 -9.72
CA GLU A 58 -1.59 11.85 -10.19
C GLU A 58 -2.90 11.02 -10.11
N LYS A 59 -2.87 9.76 -10.55
CA LYS A 59 -4.02 8.85 -10.43
C LYS A 59 -4.41 8.64 -8.97
N LEU A 60 -3.44 8.44 -8.08
CA LEU A 60 -3.69 8.26 -6.66
C LEU A 60 -4.25 9.54 -6.01
N GLU A 61 -3.79 10.71 -6.42
CA GLU A 61 -4.34 12.00 -5.98
C GLU A 61 -5.82 12.14 -6.33
N LEU A 62 -6.23 11.76 -7.55
CA LEU A 62 -7.64 11.73 -7.96
C LEU A 62 -8.50 10.75 -7.13
N ARG A 63 -7.89 9.72 -6.53
CA ARG A 63 -8.54 8.79 -5.59
C ARG A 63 -8.52 9.29 -4.13
N GLY A 64 -7.96 10.48 -3.88
CA GLY A 64 -7.93 11.14 -2.58
C GLY A 64 -6.73 10.77 -1.70
N TYR A 65 -5.70 10.12 -2.27
CA TYR A 65 -4.45 9.90 -1.58
C TYR A 65 -3.57 11.16 -1.62
N LYS A 66 -2.85 11.42 -0.53
CA LYS A 66 -1.86 12.50 -0.43
C LYS A 66 -0.49 11.91 -0.16
N LEU A 67 0.55 12.53 -0.70
CA LEU A 67 1.92 12.13 -0.39
C LEU A 67 2.20 12.35 1.10
N ALA A 68 2.65 11.30 1.79
CA ALA A 68 3.03 11.35 3.20
C ALA A 68 4.55 11.40 3.37
N ALA A 69 5.29 10.61 2.58
CA ALA A 69 6.74 10.58 2.62
C ALA A 69 7.35 10.06 1.30
N MET A 70 8.62 10.38 1.08
CA MET A 70 9.44 9.85 -0.01
C MET A 70 10.81 9.41 0.53
N ALA A 71 11.33 8.29 0.03
CA ALA A 71 12.67 7.81 0.36
C ALA A 71 13.37 7.18 -0.85
N GLY A 72 14.70 7.19 -0.85
CA GLY A 72 15.54 6.47 -1.80
C GLY A 72 16.32 5.36 -1.11
N VAL A 73 16.31 4.15 -1.67
CA VAL A 73 17.05 2.98 -1.17
C VAL A 73 17.78 2.32 -2.35
N GLY A 74 19.10 2.48 -2.41
CA GLY A 74 19.89 2.00 -3.54
C GLY A 74 19.48 2.69 -4.85
N GLN A 75 18.99 1.90 -5.81
CA GLN A 75 18.48 2.39 -7.10
C GLN A 75 16.96 2.56 -7.12
N THR A 76 16.29 2.38 -5.98
CA THR A 76 14.83 2.42 -5.86
C THR A 76 14.37 3.71 -5.18
N CYS A 77 13.37 4.37 -5.75
CA CYS A 77 12.64 5.46 -5.14
C CYS A 77 11.28 4.95 -4.66
N ILE A 78 10.87 5.37 -3.45
CA ILE A 78 9.68 4.90 -2.75
C ILE A 78 8.85 6.12 -2.35
N TRP A 79 7.53 6.05 -2.56
CA TRP A 79 6.57 7.04 -2.07
C TRP A 79 5.50 6.35 -1.24
N THR A 80 5.30 6.88 -0.04
CA THR A 80 4.20 6.50 0.84
C THR A 80 3.11 7.53 0.69
N LEU A 81 1.90 7.08 0.37
CA LEU A 81 0.71 7.91 0.28
C LEU A 81 -0.32 7.49 1.33
N HIS A 82 -1.11 8.45 1.78
CA HIS A 82 -2.17 8.26 2.76
C HIS A 82 -3.48 8.90 2.30
N LYS A 83 -4.58 8.19 2.49
CA LYS A 83 -5.94 8.67 2.31
C LYS A 83 -6.62 8.67 3.66
N GLU A 84 -7.08 9.85 4.09
CA GLU A 84 -7.84 9.96 5.32
C GLU A 84 -9.12 9.12 5.26
N PRO A 85 -9.48 8.43 6.35
CA PRO A 85 -10.76 7.76 6.43
C PRO A 85 -11.90 8.78 6.31
N SER A 86 -12.93 8.42 5.55
CA SER A 86 -14.15 9.20 5.42
C SER A 86 -14.84 9.35 6.78
N LEU A 87 -15.74 10.34 6.89
CA LEU A 87 -16.54 10.53 8.12
C LEU A 87 -17.34 9.28 8.50
N LYS A 88 -17.79 8.49 7.52
CA LYS A 88 -18.49 7.21 7.75
C LYS A 88 -17.55 6.16 8.37
N GLU A 89 -16.33 6.04 7.86
CA GLU A 89 -15.33 5.11 8.39
C GLU A 89 -14.83 5.55 9.77
N LYS A 90 -14.67 6.86 10.00
CA LYS A 90 -14.35 7.43 11.32
C LYS A 90 -15.44 7.07 12.35
N ALA A 91 -16.72 7.25 11.99
CA ALA A 91 -17.85 6.89 12.84
C ALA A 91 -17.92 5.38 13.14
N LEU A 92 -17.61 4.54 12.16
CA LEU A 92 -17.56 3.09 12.35
C LEU A 92 -16.40 2.67 13.29
N SER A 93 -15.22 3.30 13.13
CA SER A 93 -14.06 3.02 13.99
C SER A 93 -14.25 3.44 15.45
N SER A 94 -14.99 4.53 15.70
CA SER A 94 -15.33 4.98 17.06
C SER A 94 -16.37 4.11 17.76
N SER A 95 -17.07 3.24 17.02
CA SER A 95 -18.07 2.32 17.59
C SER A 95 -17.50 0.96 17.97
N SER A 96 -16.25 0.66 17.59
CA SER A 96 -15.58 -0.63 17.83
C SER A 96 -14.54 -0.61 18.95
N SER A 97 -14.27 0.55 19.58
CA SER A 97 -13.29 0.68 20.66
C SER A 97 -13.76 0.12 22.01
N ASP A 98 -15.03 -0.26 22.16
CA ASP A 98 -15.59 -0.79 23.42
C ASP A 98 -15.47 -2.33 23.56
N ALA A 99 -14.80 -3.04 22.63
CA ALA A 99 -14.78 -4.51 22.61
C ALA A 99 -13.39 -5.14 22.35
N PHE A 100 -12.31 -4.59 22.91
CA PHE A 100 -11.02 -5.30 22.95
C PHE A 100 -10.60 -5.62 24.39
N GLU A 101 -11.17 -6.70 24.93
CA GLU A 101 -10.63 -7.32 26.13
C GLU A 101 -9.41 -8.16 25.72
N SER A 102 -8.22 -7.77 26.20
CA SER A 102 -6.97 -8.43 25.85
C SER A 102 -6.99 -9.89 26.34
N PRO A 103 -6.61 -10.89 25.51
CA PRO A 103 -6.55 -12.27 25.96
C PRO A 103 -5.51 -12.42 27.07
N LYS A 104 -5.90 -13.01 28.21
CA LYS A 104 -4.96 -13.42 29.26
C LYS A 104 -4.13 -14.59 28.74
N ILE A 105 -2.86 -14.35 28.44
CA ILE A 105 -1.89 -15.40 28.09
C ILE A 105 -1.40 -16.01 29.41
N GLU A 106 -1.82 -17.25 29.68
CA GLU A 106 -1.36 -18.02 30.84
C GLU A 106 -0.11 -18.82 30.43
N TYR A 107 1.06 -18.41 30.91
CA TYR A 107 2.30 -19.15 30.72
C TYR A 107 2.32 -20.34 31.68
N LYS A 108 2.16 -21.57 31.17
CA LYS A 108 2.53 -22.78 31.91
C LYS A 108 4.04 -22.92 31.90
N GLY A 109 4.66 -22.62 33.02
CA GLY A 109 6.07 -22.91 33.26
C GLY A 109 6.23 -24.39 33.60
N ASP A 110 6.83 -25.15 32.68
CA ASP A 110 7.41 -26.45 32.99
C ASP A 110 8.94 -26.26 33.11
N LEU A 111 9.46 -26.47 34.32
CA LEU A 111 10.88 -26.69 34.62
C LEU A 111 11.18 -28.19 34.51
#